data_AF-A0A2E9Y9Q9-F1
#
_entry.id   AF-A0A2E9Y9Q9-F1
#
_cell.length_a   1.000
_cell.length_b   1.000
_cell.length_c   1.000
_cell.angle_alpha   90.00
_cell.angle_beta   90.00
_cell.angle_gamma   90.00
#
_symmetry.space_group_name_H-M   'P 1'
#
loop_
_entity.id
_entity.type
_entity.pdbx_description
1 polymer ?
#
loop_
_entity_poly.entity_id
_entity_poly.type
_entity_poly.pdbx_seq_one_letter_code
_entity_poly.pdbx_strand_id
1 'polypeptide(L)'
;MAEAMVNSLLRLRAEEADDLAVISSCLQDAIARIGDMSYNARLRCFALVLTRFRWELADELGSEGGVRVRCGVHFDDVLRVQAQGIDMGDQTGLLPLLAVTCEDADYGVAILLQFAGGGSLRLEAEAISCRMSDIDQGWPTPSRPDHNLKL
;
A
#
# COMPACT_ATOMS: atom_id res chain seq x y z
N MET A 1 -29.54 9.73 6.28
CA MET A 1 -28.54 8.63 6.36
C MET A 1 -27.22 9.11 5.77
N ALA A 2 -26.67 10.21 6.28
CA ALA A 2 -25.48 10.86 5.70
C ALA A 2 -24.59 11.52 6.77
N GLU A 3 -24.84 11.24 8.05
CA GLU A 3 -24.24 12.00 9.17
C GLU A 3 -23.43 11.12 10.13
N ALA A 4 -23.16 9.87 9.75
CA ALA A 4 -22.33 8.95 10.51
C ALA A 4 -21.44 8.14 9.56
N MET A 5 -20.40 8.77 9.00
CA MET A 5 -19.18 8.04 8.63
C MET A 5 -17.97 8.99 8.54
N VAL A 6 -17.80 9.85 9.56
CA VAL A 6 -16.52 10.55 9.75
C VAL A 6 -15.59 9.61 10.50
N ASN A 7 -15.11 8.58 9.82
CA ASN A 7 -13.85 7.97 10.21
C ASN A 7 -12.74 8.77 9.52
N SER A 8 -11.93 9.45 10.34
CA SER A 8 -10.85 10.34 9.91
C SER A 8 -9.88 9.63 8.96
N LEU A 9 -9.38 10.38 7.98
CA LEU A 9 -8.32 9.94 7.07
C LEU A 9 -7.16 9.32 7.84
N LEU A 10 -6.75 8.11 7.45
CA LEU A 10 -5.61 7.45 8.10
C LEU A 10 -4.32 8.18 7.74
N ARG A 11 -3.53 8.42 8.76
CA ARG A 11 -2.15 8.92 8.66
C ARG A 11 -1.29 8.09 9.58
N LEU A 12 -0.54 7.16 8.99
CA LEU A 12 0.28 6.19 9.71
C LEU A 12 1.75 6.40 9.39
N ARG A 13 2.59 6.00 10.35
CA ARG A 13 4.03 5.94 10.20
C ARG A 13 4.49 4.58 10.71
N ALA A 14 5.50 4.01 10.05
CA ALA A 14 6.21 2.84 10.53
C ALA A 14 7.69 3.13 10.67
N GLU A 15 8.23 2.76 11.82
CA GLU A 15 9.67 2.74 12.13
C GLU A 15 10.17 1.32 12.44
N GLU A 16 9.25 0.41 12.78
CA GLU A 16 9.53 -0.99 13.09
C GLU A 16 8.69 -1.97 12.25
N ALA A 17 9.03 -3.27 12.33
CA ALA A 17 8.37 -4.32 11.55
C ALA A 17 6.88 -4.47 11.88
N ASP A 18 6.51 -4.35 13.17
CA ASP A 18 5.12 -4.45 13.62
C ASP A 18 4.29 -3.25 13.12
N ASP A 19 4.86 -2.04 13.08
CA ASP A 19 4.19 -0.89 12.48
C ASP A 19 3.97 -1.09 10.97
N LEU A 20 4.99 -1.63 10.29
CA LEU A 20 4.90 -1.91 8.86
C LEU A 20 3.82 -2.96 8.57
N ALA A 21 3.65 -3.94 9.47
CA ALA A 21 2.57 -4.92 9.38
C ALA A 21 1.19 -4.27 9.47
N VAL A 22 1.00 -3.27 10.33
CA VAL A 22 -0.26 -2.49 10.39
C VAL A 22 -0.51 -1.76 9.07
N ILE A 23 0.50 -1.08 8.52
CA ILE A 23 0.39 -0.42 7.21
C ILE A 23 0.07 -1.44 6.11
N SER A 24 0.74 -2.59 6.11
CA SER A 24 0.51 -3.69 5.17
C SER A 24 -0.96 -4.16 5.19
N SER A 25 -1.53 -4.36 6.38
CA SER A 25 -2.95 -4.71 6.53
C SER A 25 -3.88 -3.60 6.02
N CYS A 26 -3.59 -2.33 6.28
CA CYS A 26 -4.37 -1.22 5.74
C CYS A 26 -4.32 -1.13 4.21
N LEU A 27 -3.22 -1.57 3.61
CA LEU A 27 -2.96 -1.54 2.18
C LEU A 27 -3.31 -2.85 1.45
N GLN A 28 -3.79 -3.87 2.16
CA GLN A 28 -4.19 -5.13 1.55
C GLN A 28 -5.26 -4.90 0.48
N ASP A 29 -5.06 -5.47 -0.72
CA ASP A 29 -5.90 -5.29 -1.91
C ASP A 29 -5.98 -3.86 -2.44
N ALA A 30 -5.03 -3.01 -2.03
CA ALA A 30 -4.83 -1.74 -2.68
C ALA A 30 -4.40 -1.93 -4.13
N ILE A 31 -4.90 -1.08 -5.01
CA ILE A 31 -4.54 -1.11 -6.43
C ILE A 31 -3.60 0.06 -6.69
N ALA A 32 -2.35 -0.25 -7.02
CA ALA A 32 -1.39 0.72 -7.53
C ALA A 32 -1.41 0.72 -9.07
N ARG A 33 -1.04 1.85 -9.68
CA ARG A 33 -0.72 1.93 -11.11
C ARG A 33 0.78 2.12 -11.26
N ILE A 34 1.40 1.48 -12.25
CA ILE A 34 2.84 1.59 -12.49
C ILE A 34 3.29 3.04 -12.67
N GLY A 35 2.55 3.83 -13.46
CA GLY A 35 2.85 5.27 -13.65
C GLY A 35 2.63 6.16 -12.43
N ASP A 36 2.05 5.65 -11.34
CA ASP A 36 1.85 6.36 -10.07
C ASP A 36 2.94 6.01 -9.04
N MET A 37 4.03 5.35 -9.46
CA MET A 37 5.20 5.03 -8.63
C MET A 37 6.43 5.81 -9.06
N SER A 38 7.26 6.24 -8.11
CA SER A 38 8.50 6.96 -8.41
C SER A 38 9.57 6.72 -7.36
N TYR A 39 10.81 6.53 -7.82
CA TYR A 39 12.00 6.55 -6.97
C TYR A 39 12.85 7.78 -7.28
N ASN A 40 13.13 8.59 -6.27
CA ASN A 40 14.06 9.69 -6.36
C ASN A 40 15.36 9.33 -5.62
N ALA A 41 16.39 8.92 -6.35
CA ALA A 41 17.67 8.52 -5.78
C ALA A 41 18.41 9.66 -5.04
N ARG A 42 18.22 10.91 -5.45
CA ARG A 42 18.84 12.06 -4.77
C ARG A 42 18.22 12.32 -3.40
N LEU A 43 16.90 12.18 -3.31
CA LEU A 43 16.15 12.33 -2.06
C LEU A 43 16.06 11.02 -1.27
N ARG A 44 16.53 9.90 -1.85
CA ARG A 44 16.44 8.55 -1.26
C ARG A 44 15.01 8.20 -0.84
N CYS A 45 14.05 8.57 -1.69
CA CYS A 45 12.63 8.46 -1.40
C CYS A 45 11.94 7.67 -2.52
N PHE A 46 11.26 6.59 -2.15
CA PHE A 46 10.33 5.88 -3.03
C PHE A 46 8.90 6.22 -2.63
N ALA A 47 8.07 6.60 -3.59
CA ALA A 47 6.68 6.94 -3.34
C ALA A 47 5.76 6.25 -4.34
N LEU A 48 4.57 5.91 -3.89
CA LEU A 48 3.49 5.42 -4.73
C LEU A 48 2.15 6.01 -4.29
N VAL A 49 1.26 6.17 -5.27
CA VAL A 49 -0.14 6.45 -5.01
C VAL A 49 -0.98 5.24 -5.41
N LEU A 50 -1.86 4.83 -4.51
CA LEU A 50 -2.71 3.66 -4.67
C LEU A 50 -4.15 3.97 -4.25
N THR A 51 -5.06 3.07 -4.59
CA THR A 51 -6.43 3.10 -4.09
C THR A 51 -6.62 1.92 -3.15
N ARG A 52 -6.71 2.16 -1.84
CA ARG A 52 -6.93 1.12 -0.84
C ARG A 52 -8.41 0.95 -0.53
N PHE A 53 -8.78 -0.25 -0.09
CA PHE A 53 -10.07 -0.48 0.56
C PHE A 53 -9.96 -0.08 2.05
N ARG A 54 -10.96 0.60 2.59
CA ARG A 54 -11.02 0.99 4.00
C ARG A 54 -11.49 -0.19 4.84
N TRP A 55 -10.59 -1.13 5.11
CA TRP A 55 -10.86 -2.30 5.95
C TRP A 55 -11.38 -1.94 7.32
N GLU A 56 -10.95 -0.80 7.87
CA GLU A 56 -11.40 -0.27 9.15
C GLU A 56 -12.88 0.14 9.18
N LEU A 57 -13.54 0.24 8.02
CA LEU A 57 -14.98 0.54 7.88
C LEU A 57 -15.79 -0.68 7.41
N ALA A 58 -15.14 -1.82 7.15
CA ALA A 58 -15.77 -2.96 6.50
C ALA A 58 -16.89 -3.59 7.34
N ASP A 59 -16.75 -3.57 8.67
CA ASP A 59 -17.73 -4.13 9.60
C ASP A 59 -18.93 -3.20 9.81
N GLU A 60 -18.75 -1.89 9.70
CA GLU A 60 -19.82 -0.90 9.81
C GLU A 60 -20.78 -0.96 8.60
N LEU A 61 -20.25 -1.25 7.42
CA LEU A 61 -21.02 -1.27 6.17
C LEU A 61 -21.61 -2.64 5.84
N GLY A 62 -21.14 -3.71 6.50
CA GLY A 62 -21.70 -5.06 6.37
C GLY A 62 -21.84 -5.51 4.90
N SER A 63 -23.06 -5.85 4.47
CA SER A 63 -23.35 -6.28 3.10
C SER A 63 -23.55 -5.13 2.10
N GLU A 64 -23.50 -3.87 2.54
CA GLU A 64 -23.67 -2.69 1.67
C GLU A 64 -22.39 -2.36 0.87
N GLY A 65 -21.32 -3.14 1.06
CA GLY A 65 -20.06 -3.02 0.35
C GLY A 65 -18.97 -2.44 1.25
N GLY A 66 -18.24 -1.44 0.74
CA GLY A 66 -17.20 -0.77 1.50
C GLY A 66 -16.86 0.60 0.92
N VAL A 67 -15.74 1.16 1.37
CA VAL A 67 -15.23 2.45 0.89
C VAL A 67 -13.83 2.24 0.31
N ARG A 68 -13.57 2.88 -0.83
CA ARG A 68 -12.21 3.03 -1.36
C ARG A 68 -11.75 4.46 -1.20
N VAL A 69 -10.45 4.63 -0.99
CA VAL A 69 -9.84 5.94 -0.78
C VAL A 69 -8.51 6.00 -1.52
N ARG A 70 -8.20 7.16 -2.11
CA ARG A 70 -6.87 7.38 -2.68
C ARG A 70 -5.89 7.62 -1.55
N CYS A 71 -4.78 6.90 -1.56
CA CYS A 71 -3.79 6.93 -0.48
C CYS A 71 -2.38 7.02 -1.06
N GLY A 72 -1.57 7.90 -0.47
CA GLY A 72 -0.16 8.05 -0.77
C GLY A 72 0.68 7.30 0.25
N VAL A 73 1.68 6.59 -0.23
CA VAL A 73 2.66 5.89 0.60
C VAL A 73 4.04 6.31 0.15
N HIS A 74 4.92 6.63 1.09
CA HIS A 74 6.32 6.86 0.78
C HIS A 74 7.24 6.16 1.78
N PHE A 75 8.41 5.81 1.29
CA PHE A 75 9.50 5.18 2.01
C PHE A 75 10.72 6.09 1.89
N ASP A 76 11.24 6.53 3.02
CA ASP A 76 12.46 7.33 3.11
C ASP A 76 13.69 6.43 3.30
N ASP A 77 14.88 7.02 3.17
CA ASP A 77 16.18 6.34 3.32
C ASP A 77 16.40 5.14 2.38
N VAL A 78 15.67 5.10 1.26
CA VAL A 78 15.80 4.09 0.22
C VAL A 78 17.10 4.29 -0.54
N LEU A 79 17.93 3.26 -0.57
CA LEU A 79 19.21 3.18 -1.27
C LEU A 79 19.01 2.71 -2.71
N ARG A 80 18.13 1.73 -2.91
CA ARG A 80 17.92 1.07 -4.19
C ARG A 80 16.50 0.55 -4.32
N VAL A 81 15.97 0.59 -5.54
CA VAL A 81 14.70 -0.03 -5.91
C VAL A 81 14.93 -1.03 -7.03
N GLN A 82 14.40 -2.23 -6.88
CA GLN A 82 14.45 -3.29 -7.90
C GLN A 82 13.04 -3.81 -8.14
N ALA A 83 12.69 -3.98 -9.41
CA ALA A 83 11.45 -4.62 -9.83
C ALA A 83 11.72 -6.00 -10.39
N GLN A 84 10.84 -6.95 -10.07
CA GLN A 84 10.86 -8.30 -10.64
C GLN A 84 9.44 -8.67 -11.09
N GLY A 85 9.31 -9.26 -12.28
CA GLY A 85 8.00 -9.70 -12.79
C GLY A 85 7.01 -8.56 -13.09
N ILE A 86 7.50 -7.32 -13.20
CA ILE A 86 6.70 -6.13 -13.54
C ILE A 86 7.28 -5.52 -14.82
N ASP A 87 6.43 -5.34 -15.83
CA ASP A 87 6.80 -4.56 -17.02
C ASP A 87 6.71 -3.06 -16.70
N MET A 88 7.83 -2.48 -16.29
CA MET A 88 7.93 -1.05 -15.98
C MET A 88 7.69 -0.15 -17.21
N GLY A 89 7.61 -0.70 -18.43
CA GLY A 89 7.23 0.03 -19.63
C GLY A 89 5.73 0.29 -19.73
N ASP A 90 4.89 -0.56 -19.14
CA ASP A 90 3.43 -0.40 -19.14
C ASP A 90 2.98 0.54 -18.01
N GLN A 91 3.02 1.83 -18.27
CA GLN A 91 2.62 2.87 -17.31
C GLN A 91 1.13 2.81 -16.93
N THR A 92 0.30 2.06 -17.67
CA THR A 92 -1.12 1.88 -17.39
C THR A 92 -1.41 0.63 -16.56
N GLY A 93 -0.42 -0.26 -16.42
CA GLY A 93 -0.53 -1.51 -15.70
C GLY A 93 -0.96 -1.31 -14.25
N LEU A 94 -1.92 -2.14 -13.82
CA LEU A 94 -2.45 -2.16 -12.47
C LEU A 94 -1.80 -3.29 -11.68
N LEU A 95 -1.40 -2.97 -10.46
CA LEU A 95 -0.72 -3.87 -9.55
C LEU A 95 -1.53 -3.97 -8.24
N PRO A 96 -2.38 -5.01 -8.08
CA PRO A 96 -3.02 -5.29 -6.80
C PRO A 96 -1.96 -5.70 -5.78
N LEU A 97 -1.83 -4.95 -4.70
CA LEU A 97 -0.88 -5.18 -3.62
C LEU A 97 -1.42 -6.25 -2.68
N LEU A 98 -0.61 -7.28 -2.44
CA LEU A 98 -0.92 -8.38 -1.54
C LEU A 98 -0.35 -8.13 -0.14
N ALA A 99 0.89 -7.66 -0.08
CA ALA A 99 1.57 -7.43 1.18
C ALA A 99 2.72 -6.44 1.03
N VAL A 100 3.01 -5.73 2.12
CA VAL A 100 4.29 -5.06 2.38
C VAL A 100 4.96 -5.79 3.53
N THR A 101 6.18 -6.27 3.32
CA THR A 101 6.97 -6.96 4.36
C THR A 101 8.38 -6.41 4.42
N CYS A 102 9.13 -6.76 5.46
CA CYS A 102 10.54 -6.42 5.58
C CYS A 102 11.37 -7.63 6.04
N GLU A 103 12.64 -7.62 5.67
CA GLU A 103 13.65 -8.57 6.12
C GLU A 103 14.99 -7.84 6.32
N ASP A 104 15.89 -8.45 7.10
CA ASP A 104 17.24 -7.93 7.28
C ASP A 104 18.02 -7.95 5.95
N ALA A 105 18.84 -6.92 5.73
CA ALA A 105 19.73 -6.80 4.59
C ALA A 105 21.12 -6.30 5.02
N ASP A 106 22.12 -6.47 4.17
CA ASP A 106 23.54 -6.18 4.49
C ASP A 106 23.80 -4.78 5.07
N TYR A 107 23.01 -3.78 4.65
CA TYR A 107 23.16 -2.37 5.04
C TYR A 107 21.89 -1.77 5.68
N GLY A 108 21.03 -2.61 6.24
CA GLY A 108 19.77 -2.17 6.87
C GLY A 108 18.67 -3.18 6.64
N VAL A 109 17.64 -2.78 5.90
CA VAL A 109 16.45 -3.60 5.64
C VAL A 109 16.13 -3.66 4.16
N ALA A 110 15.47 -4.75 3.77
CA ALA A 110 14.81 -4.83 2.48
C ALA A 110 13.29 -4.87 2.68
N ILE A 111 12.61 -3.86 2.15
CA ILE A 111 11.16 -3.75 2.15
C ILE A 111 10.65 -4.33 0.83
N LEU A 112 9.71 -5.28 0.91
CA LEU A 112 9.17 -6.01 -0.22
C LEU A 112 7.70 -5.62 -0.40
N LEU A 113 7.37 -5.05 -1.55
CA LEU A 113 5.98 -4.87 -1.99
C LEU A 113 5.65 -6.01 -2.95
N GLN A 114 4.71 -6.86 -2.56
CA GLN A 114 4.33 -8.05 -3.33
C GLN A 114 2.98 -7.82 -4.00
N PHE A 115 2.91 -8.10 -5.30
CA PHE A 115 1.72 -7.87 -6.10
C PHE A 115 1.12 -9.18 -6.63
N ALA A 116 -0.19 -9.16 -6.84
CA ALA A 116 -0.88 -10.23 -7.55
C ALA A 116 -0.28 -10.42 -8.96
N GLY A 117 -0.25 -11.66 -9.43
CA GLY A 117 0.41 -12.01 -10.69
C GLY A 117 1.93 -12.24 -10.57
N GLY A 118 2.50 -12.18 -9.36
CA GLY A 118 3.89 -12.57 -9.09
C GLY A 118 4.91 -11.45 -9.27
N GLY A 119 4.46 -10.22 -9.53
CA GLY A 119 5.33 -9.04 -9.55
C GLY A 119 5.74 -8.61 -8.14
N SER A 120 6.94 -8.05 -8.00
CA SER A 120 7.41 -7.48 -6.74
C SER A 120 8.31 -6.26 -6.94
N LEU A 121 8.31 -5.39 -5.93
CA LEU A 121 9.33 -4.37 -5.75
C LEU A 121 10.11 -4.66 -4.48
N ARG A 122 11.44 -4.60 -4.57
CA ARG A 122 12.36 -4.64 -3.43
C ARG A 122 12.97 -3.26 -3.24
N LEU A 123 12.78 -2.67 -2.07
CA LEU A 123 13.40 -1.42 -1.65
C LEU A 123 14.48 -1.76 -0.62
N GLU A 124 15.75 -1.57 -0.97
CA GLU A 124 16.83 -1.62 0.02
C GLU A 124 16.91 -0.26 0.70
N ALA A 125 16.87 -0.21 2.03
CA ALA A 125 16.87 1.01 2.83
C ALA A 125 17.73 0.87 4.09
N GLU A 126 18.17 1.98 4.67
CA GLU A 126 18.95 1.96 5.92
C GLU A 126 18.11 1.50 7.12
N ALA A 127 16.82 1.84 7.13
CA ALA A 127 15.87 1.46 8.17
C ALA A 127 14.43 1.45 7.60
N ILE A 128 13.47 0.94 8.37
CA ILE A 128 12.06 1.11 8.06
C ILE A 128 11.70 2.57 8.34
N SER A 129 11.34 3.31 7.30
CA SER A 129 10.81 4.67 7.41
C SER A 129 9.71 4.84 6.39
N CYS A 130 8.49 4.43 6.77
CA CYS A 130 7.32 4.47 5.90
C CYS A 130 6.28 5.45 6.44
N ARG A 131 5.64 6.22 5.56
CA ARG A 131 4.45 7.01 5.89
C ARG A 131 3.34 6.70 4.90
N MET A 132 2.13 6.56 5.43
CA MET A 132 0.89 6.35 4.67
C MET A 132 -0.09 7.47 5.01
N SER A 133 -0.71 8.09 4.01
CA SER A 133 -1.77 9.08 4.21
C SER A 133 -2.87 8.93 3.18
N ASP A 134 -4.12 8.87 3.64
CA ASP A 134 -5.27 9.05 2.76
C ASP A 134 -5.29 10.50 2.23
N ILE A 135 -5.67 10.67 0.97
CA ILE A 135 -5.58 11.93 0.20
C ILE A 135 -6.97 12.56 0.02
N ASP A 136 -7.99 11.75 -0.25
CA ASP A 136 -9.37 12.20 -0.47
C ASP A 136 -10.33 11.59 0.56
N GLN A 137 -11.61 12.00 0.49
CA GLN A 137 -12.64 11.53 1.43
C GLN A 137 -13.10 10.08 1.15
N GLY A 138 -12.62 9.47 0.06
CA GLY A 138 -13.08 8.17 -0.42
C GLY A 138 -14.45 8.18 -1.08
N TRP A 139 -14.81 7.04 -1.64
CA TRP A 139 -16.09 6.79 -2.31
C TRP A 139 -16.59 5.37 -2.01
N PRO A 140 -17.92 5.15 -1.98
CA PRO A 140 -18.48 3.83 -1.76
C PRO A 140 -18.17 2.89 -2.93
N THR A 141 -17.99 1.61 -2.62
CA THR A 141 -17.82 0.52 -3.60
C THR A 141 -18.71 -0.65 -3.21
N PRO A 142 -19.49 -1.22 -4.14
CA PRO A 142 -20.25 -2.45 -3.86
C PRO A 142 -19.35 -3.68 -3.76
N SER A 143 -18.13 -3.61 -4.31
CA SER A 143 -17.16 -4.69 -4.29
C SER A 143 -16.26 -4.58 -3.05
N ARG A 144 -16.41 -5.56 -2.16
CA ARG A 144 -15.46 -5.90 -1.09
C ARG A 144 -14.45 -6.91 -1.66
N PRO A 145 -13.13 -6.75 -1.42
CA PRO A 145 -12.19 -7.81 -1.74
C PRO A 145 -12.60 -9.09 -0.99
N ASP A 146 -12.81 -10.17 -1.75
CA ASP A 146 -13.15 -11.48 -1.23
C ASP A 146 -12.05 -12.45 -1.64
N HIS A 147 -11.29 -12.89 -0.65
CA HIS A 147 -10.38 -14.00 -0.78
C HIS A 147 -11.10 -15.20 -0.23
N ASN A 148 -11.78 -15.95 -1.10
CA ASN A 148 -12.54 -17.17 -0.81
C ASN A 148 -11.71 -18.16 0.04
N LEU A 149 -11.61 -17.91 1.34
CA LEU A 149 -11.03 -18.80 2.32
C LEU A 149 -12.11 -19.82 2.63
N LYS A 150 -12.12 -20.89 1.82
CA LYS A 150 -12.77 -22.12 2.24
C LYS A 150 -11.99 -22.67 3.43
N LEU A 151 -12.42 -22.30 4.64
CA LEU A 151 -12.07 -23.02 5.87
C LEU A 151 -12.62 -24.45 5.80
#